data_AF-T2PJ55-F1
#
_entry.id   AF-T2PJ55-F1
#
_cell.length_a   1.000
_cell.length_b   1.000
_cell.length_c   1.000
_cell.angle_alpha   90.00
_cell.angle_beta   90.00
_cell.angle_gamma   90.00
#
_symmetry.space_group_name_H-M   'P 1'
#
loop_
_entity.id
_entity.type
_entity.pdbx_description
1 polymer ?
#
loop_
_entity_poly.entity_id
_entity_poly.type
_entity_poly.pdbx_seq_one_letter_code
_entity_poly.pdbx_strand_id
1 'polypeptide(L)'
;MACTTILVGRKASYDGSTLIARNEDSANGEFNPKRLVVVKPQDQPRVYKSVLSHVTVELPDNPMQYTSVPNADLREGIWGEAGVNEANVAMSA
;
A
#
# COMPACT_ATOMS: atom_id res chain seq x y z
N MET A 1 6.00 -12.65 -6.61
CA MET A 1 5.73 -11.83 -7.82
C MET A 1 6.92 -10.93 -8.06
N ALA A 2 7.24 -10.65 -9.32
CA ALA A 2 8.25 -9.64 -9.64
C ALA A 2 7.64 -8.25 -9.45
N CYS A 3 8.49 -7.25 -9.22
CA CYS A 3 8.12 -5.85 -9.26
C CYS A 3 9.29 -5.07 -9.85
N THR A 4 9.00 -3.91 -10.43
CA THR A 4 10.02 -2.94 -10.85
C THR A 4 9.76 -1.61 -10.16
N THR A 5 10.79 -1.05 -9.51
CA THR A 5 10.68 0.18 -8.71
C THR A 5 11.56 1.29 -9.28
N ILE A 6 11.05 2.52 -9.29
CA ILE A 6 11.79 3.75 -9.60
C ILE A 6 11.74 4.67 -8.38
N LEU A 7 12.91 5.19 -7.99
CA LEU A 7 13.06 6.18 -6.93
C LEU A 7 13.74 7.43 -7.49
N VAL A 8 13.17 8.61 -7.23
CA VAL A 8 13.72 9.90 -7.67
C VAL A 8 13.81 10.84 -6.47
N GLY A 9 15.04 11.21 -6.11
CA GLY A 9 15.25 12.21 -5.06
C GLY A 9 14.88 13.62 -5.52
N ARG A 10 14.48 14.48 -4.60
CA ARG A 10 14.06 15.88 -4.87
C ARG A 10 15.04 16.76 -5.66
N LYS A 11 16.33 16.41 -5.68
CA LYS A 11 17.34 17.14 -6.46
C LYS A 11 17.55 16.57 -7.87
N ALA A 12 16.93 15.42 -8.15
CA ALA A 12 16.99 14.74 -9.43
C ALA A 12 15.68 14.86 -10.23
N SER A 13 14.56 15.17 -9.58
CA SER A 13 13.28 15.43 -10.24
C SER A 13 13.28 16.79 -10.93
N TYR A 14 12.44 16.91 -11.98
CA TYR A 14 12.30 18.14 -12.76
C TYR A 14 11.69 19.29 -11.95
N ASP A 15 10.77 18.98 -11.04
CA ASP A 15 9.95 19.94 -10.29
C ASP A 15 10.33 20.08 -8.80
N GLY A 16 11.38 19.36 -8.35
CA GLY A 16 11.79 19.36 -6.95
C GLY A 16 10.99 18.40 -6.04
N SER A 17 10.04 17.63 -6.57
CA SER A 17 9.29 16.62 -5.82
C SER A 17 10.12 15.37 -5.51
N THR A 18 9.76 14.60 -4.49
CA THR A 18 10.27 13.23 -4.29
C THR A 18 9.30 12.24 -4.94
N LEU A 19 9.81 11.32 -5.76
CA LEU A 19 8.98 10.31 -6.43
C LEU A 19 9.38 8.91 -6.00
N ILE A 20 8.39 8.11 -5.65
CA ILE A 20 8.49 6.65 -5.57
C ILE A 20 7.41 6.08 -6.50
N ALA A 21 7.77 5.09 -7.30
CA ALA A 21 6.86 4.44 -8.23
C ALA A 21 7.21 2.96 -8.34
N ARG A 22 6.18 2.12 -8.50
CA ARG A 22 6.36 0.68 -8.66
C ARG A 22 5.28 0.10 -9.56
N ASN A 23 5.67 -0.84 -10.42
CA ASN A 23 4.72 -1.78 -11.01
C ASN A 23 4.53 -2.93 -10.03
N GLU A 24 3.31 -3.12 -9.56
CA GLU A 24 2.90 -4.34 -8.87
C GLU A 24 2.42 -5.34 -9.92
N ASP A 25 3.33 -6.24 -10.32
CA ASP A 25 3.04 -7.21 -11.37
C ASP A 25 2.16 -8.34 -10.82
N SER A 26 1.23 -8.86 -11.64
CA SER A 26 0.54 -10.12 -11.37
C SER A 26 1.37 -11.32 -11.86
N ALA A 27 0.97 -12.54 -11.48
CA ALA A 27 1.53 -13.74 -12.09
C ALA A 27 1.17 -13.80 -13.60
N ASN A 28 2.05 -14.40 -14.41
CA ASN A 28 1.85 -14.48 -15.84
C ASN A 28 0.55 -15.22 -16.20
N GLY A 29 -0.31 -14.60 -17.01
CA GLY A 29 -1.60 -15.15 -17.40
C GLY A 29 -2.73 -14.93 -16.36
N GLU A 30 -2.45 -14.24 -15.26
CA GLU A 30 -3.43 -13.94 -14.22
C GLU A 30 -3.77 -12.45 -14.19
N PHE A 31 -5.05 -12.14 -14.02
CA PHE A 31 -5.53 -10.79 -13.75
C PHE A 31 -5.81 -10.64 -12.26
N ASN A 32 -5.25 -9.60 -11.64
CA ASN A 32 -5.55 -9.25 -10.25
C ASN A 32 -6.23 -7.88 -10.21
N PRO A 33 -7.57 -7.81 -10.09
CA PRO A 33 -8.29 -6.55 -10.06
C PRO A 33 -7.92 -5.73 -8.82
N LYS A 34 -7.67 -4.43 -9.02
CA LYS A 34 -7.29 -3.48 -7.96
C LYS A 34 -8.37 -2.45 -7.68
N ARG A 35 -8.37 -1.92 -6.46
CA ARG A 35 -9.18 -0.77 -6.05
C ARG A 35 -8.27 0.39 -5.71
N LEU A 36 -8.83 1.59 -5.69
CA LEU A 36 -8.23 2.77 -5.05
C LEU A 36 -9.15 3.18 -3.91
N VAL A 37 -8.65 3.18 -2.68
CA VAL A 37 -9.45 3.47 -1.48
C VAL A 37 -8.75 4.48 -0.57
N VAL A 38 -9.54 5.12 0.29
CA VAL A 38 -9.06 5.90 1.43
C VAL A 38 -9.46 5.13 2.69
N VAL A 39 -8.48 4.78 3.52
CA VAL A 39 -8.71 4.14 4.82
C VAL A 39 -8.75 5.24 5.88
N LYS A 40 -9.91 5.43 6.51
CA LYS A 40 -10.06 6.41 7.59
C LYS A 40 -9.60 5.80 8.93
N PRO A 41 -9.24 6.64 9.92
CA PRO A 41 -8.78 6.14 11.22
C PRO A 41 -9.74 5.15 11.90
N GLN A 42 -11.06 5.31 11.72
CA GLN A 42 -12.05 4.38 12.27
C GLN A 42 -12.12 3.02 11.55
N ASP A 43 -11.65 2.94 10.31
CA ASP A 43 -11.68 1.72 9.50
C ASP A 43 -10.41 0.88 9.66
N GLN A 44 -9.36 1.44 10.28
CA GLN A 44 -8.09 0.75 10.53
C GLN A 44 -8.22 -0.25 11.69
N PRO A 45 -7.79 -1.51 11.55
CA PRO A 45 -7.79 -2.46 12.68
C PRO A 45 -6.77 -2.06 13.75
N ARG A 46 -7.11 -2.31 15.02
CA ARG A 46 -6.17 -2.21 16.15
C ARG A 46 -5.48 -3.53 16.45
N VAL A 47 -6.15 -4.63 16.11
CA VAL A 47 -5.57 -5.98 16.09
C VAL A 47 -5.60 -6.45 14.65
N TYR A 48 -4.47 -6.43 13.96
CA TYR A 48 -4.37 -6.92 12.59
C TYR A 48 -3.97 -8.40 12.60
N LYS A 49 -4.72 -9.23 11.87
CA LYS A 49 -4.36 -10.62 11.61
C LYS A 49 -4.23 -10.86 10.11
N SER A 50 -3.06 -11.34 9.67
CA SER A 50 -2.85 -11.64 8.25
C SER A 50 -3.63 -12.90 7.82
N VAL A 51 -4.03 -12.94 6.55
CA VAL A 51 -4.71 -14.11 5.97
C VAL A 51 -3.73 -15.25 5.74
N LEU A 52 -2.60 -14.98 5.05
CA LEU A 52 -1.67 -16.03 4.59
C LEU A 52 -0.83 -16.65 5.71
N SER A 53 -0.25 -15.83 6.59
CA SER A 53 0.67 -16.32 7.64
C SER A 53 0.01 -16.45 9.01
N HIS A 54 -1.21 -15.94 9.17
CA HIS A 54 -1.94 -15.89 10.44
C HIS A 54 -1.24 -15.08 11.55
N VAL A 55 -0.20 -14.32 11.21
CA VAL A 55 0.48 -13.44 12.18
C VAL A 55 -0.52 -12.42 12.70
N THR A 56 -0.47 -12.19 14.00
CA THR A 56 -1.29 -11.19 14.68
C THR A 56 -0.38 -10.07 15.20
N VAL A 57 -0.76 -8.83 14.93
CA VAL A 57 0.00 -7.63 15.29
C VAL A 57 -0.97 -6.64 15.95
N GLU A 58 -0.63 -6.26 17.18
CA GLU A 58 -1.26 -5.12 17.86
C GLU A 58 -0.74 -3.82 17.23
N LEU A 59 -1.66 -2.96 16.80
CA LEU A 59 -1.38 -1.68 16.17
C LEU A 59 -1.74 -0.53 17.11
N PRO A 60 -1.07 0.63 16.99
CA PRO A 60 -1.39 1.82 17.78
C PRO A 60 -2.84 2.28 17.59
N ASP A 61 -3.41 2.91 18.62
CA ASP A 61 -4.81 3.37 18.60
C ASP A 61 -5.03 4.73 17.91
N ASN A 62 -3.95 5.35 17.43
CA ASN A 62 -3.95 6.65 16.75
C ASN A 62 -3.52 6.56 15.27
N PRO A 63 -4.16 5.74 14.43
CA PRO A 63 -3.80 5.63 13.03
C PRO A 63 -4.15 6.91 12.26
N MET A 64 -3.30 7.26 11.30
CA MET A 64 -3.57 8.34 10.35
C MET A 64 -4.46 7.85 9.20
N GLN A 65 -5.20 8.76 8.57
CA GLN A 65 -5.86 8.48 7.29
C GLN A 65 -4.81 8.26 6.19
N TYR A 66 -5.05 7.32 5.28
CA TYR A 66 -4.16 7.07 4.13
C TYR A 66 -4.88 6.54 2.90
N THR A 67 -4.32 6.79 1.71
CA THR A 67 -4.74 6.11 0.47
C THR A 67 -4.13 4.71 0.40
N SER A 68 -4.79 3.77 -0.27
CA SER A 68 -4.26 2.43 -0.53
C SER A 68 -4.77 1.88 -1.86
N VAL A 69 -4.01 0.99 -2.51
CA VAL A 69 -4.45 0.29 -3.73
C VAL A 69 -4.59 -1.23 -3.54
N PRO A 70 -5.54 -1.69 -2.69
CA PRO A 70 -5.67 -3.09 -2.33
C PRO A 70 -6.18 -3.97 -3.48
N ASN A 71 -6.00 -5.29 -3.33
CA ASN A 71 -6.74 -6.25 -4.15
C ASN A 71 -8.26 -6.01 -4.04
N ALA A 72 -8.98 -6.19 -5.14
CA ALA A 72 -10.43 -6.24 -5.12
C ALA A 72 -10.94 -7.59 -4.57
N ASP A 73 -10.24 -8.69 -4.88
CA ASP A 73 -10.45 -10.00 -4.26
C ASP A 73 -9.58 -10.15 -3.01
N LEU A 74 -10.21 -10.37 -1.85
CA LEU A 74 -9.56 -10.40 -0.55
C LEU A 74 -9.18 -11.82 -0.07
N ARG A 75 -9.29 -12.84 -0.93
CA ARG A 75 -8.97 -14.24 -0.58
C ARG A 75 -7.57 -14.44 0.01
N GLU A 76 -6.60 -13.65 -0.43
CA GLU A 76 -5.21 -13.70 0.05
C GLU A 76 -4.87 -12.56 1.02
N GLY A 77 -5.87 -11.83 1.51
CA GLY A 77 -5.71 -10.65 2.35
C GLY A 77 -5.85 -9.33 1.59
N ILE A 78 -5.47 -8.24 2.26
CA ILE A 78 -5.72 -6.87 1.80
C ILE A 78 -4.81 -6.47 0.63
N TRP A 79 -3.52 -6.79 0.71
CA TRP A 79 -2.50 -6.41 -0.27
C TRP A 79 -2.49 -4.90 -0.59
N GLY A 80 -2.23 -4.06 0.42
CA GLY A 80 -2.41 -2.61 0.34
C GLY A 80 -1.47 -1.84 -0.62
N GLU A 81 -0.42 -2.49 -1.13
CA GLU A 81 0.56 -2.02 -2.12
C GLU A 81 1.18 -0.65 -1.82
N ALA A 82 0.59 0.45 -2.27
CA ALA A 82 1.08 1.80 -2.03
C ALA A 82 0.02 2.76 -1.51
N GLY A 83 0.51 3.80 -0.84
CA GLY A 83 -0.33 4.81 -0.22
C GLY A 83 0.42 6.06 0.20
N VAL A 84 -0.34 7.12 0.46
CA VAL A 84 0.12 8.36 1.09
C VAL A 84 -0.78 8.66 2.27
N ASN A 85 -0.19 8.96 3.44
CA ASN A 85 -0.94 9.33 4.64
C ASN A 85 -1.18 10.84 4.74
N GLU A 86 -1.97 11.27 5.73
CA GLU A 86 -2.26 12.69 5.98
C GLU A 86 -1.05 13.54 6.41
N ALA A 87 0.08 12.92 6.75
CA ALA A 87 1.35 13.58 6.99
C ALA A 87 2.22 13.72 5.72
N ASN A 88 1.67 13.40 4.54
CA ASN A 88 2.37 13.39 3.25
C ASN A 88 3.57 12.43 3.20
N VAL A 89 3.50 11.31 3.93
CA VAL A 89 4.47 10.22 3.83
C VAL A 89 3.95 9.19 2.84
N ALA A 90 4.72 8.93 1.78
CA ALA A 90 4.42 7.91 0.78
C ALA A 90 5.18 6.60 1.09
N MET A 91 4.52 5.45 0.89
CA MET A 91 5.12 4.12 1.01
C MET A 91 4.57 3.21 -0.09
N SER A 92 5.40 2.28 -0.58
CA SER A 92 5.02 1.21 -1.52
C SER A 92 5.72 -0.09 -1.07
N ALA A 93 4.96 -1.16 -0.83
CA ALA A 93 5.41 -2.46 -0.34
C ALA A 93 4.60 -3.65 -0.89
#